data_AF-A0A523S296-F1
#
_entry.id   AF-A0A523S296-F1
#
_cell.length_a   1.000
_cell.length_b   1.000
_cell.length_c   1.000
_cell.angle_alpha   90.00
_cell.angle_beta   90.00
_cell.angle_gamma   90.00
#
_symmetry.space_group_name_H-M   'P 1'
#
loop_
_entity.id
_entity.type
_entity.pdbx_description
1 polymer ?
#
loop_
_entity_poly.entity_id
_entity_poly.type
_entity_poly.pdbx_seq_one_letter_code
_entity_poly.pdbx_strand_id
1 'polypeptide(L)'
;MKVTLECAHCLLERAINQVKLATDDPELQMQVVTEMLKFLGDNFNDESVPSNIGTDRDLMVQRMTGKDPYKELKHESNEMALGILPELRVLVENAGDSHSRFRMAALIAAAANAIEFDVSGRDFSLDELKHIISNVESDLAIDQVREFRELCENTEEILYLMDNAGEIVLDIILIDEIRKIGPRVVAVVKGGPILNDATLMDADEVELSKYADEVIDTGTPAIGVNLERSSNEFKKRFLSAELIVAKGMGNFESLTEFELACPVVHIMRTKCNPVAQHVGCPRNKNIVMIR
;
A
#
# COMPACT_ATOMS: atom_id res chain seq x y z
N MET A 1 -5.36 -15.90 1.18
CA MET A 1 -6.65 -15.65 1.86
C MET A 1 -7.70 -15.47 0.80
N LYS A 2 -8.90 -16.01 1.02
CA LYS A 2 -9.97 -15.95 0.02
C LYS A 2 -11.03 -14.92 0.40
N VAL A 3 -11.86 -14.54 -0.56
CA VAL A 3 -12.98 -13.63 -0.35
C VAL A 3 -13.95 -14.15 0.72
N THR A 4 -14.67 -13.23 1.36
CA THR A 4 -15.80 -13.54 2.25
C THR A 4 -17.04 -12.79 1.77
N LEU A 5 -18.19 -13.05 2.39
CA LEU A 5 -19.45 -12.40 2.02
C LEU A 5 -19.36 -10.85 2.01
N GLU A 6 -18.59 -10.25 2.93
CA GLU A 6 -18.39 -8.80 2.99
C GLU A 6 -17.65 -8.26 1.75
N CYS A 7 -16.81 -9.07 1.12
CA CYS A 7 -16.05 -8.67 -0.07
C CYS A 7 -16.99 -8.37 -1.26
N ALA A 8 -18.13 -9.07 -1.40
CA ALA A 8 -19.07 -8.80 -2.48
C ALA A 8 -19.63 -7.37 -2.42
N HIS A 9 -20.04 -6.93 -1.21
CA HIS A 9 -20.49 -5.56 -0.98
C HIS A 9 -19.36 -4.55 -1.24
N CYS A 10 -18.18 -4.79 -0.67
CA CYS A 10 -17.02 -3.91 -0.83
C CYS A 10 -16.62 -3.72 -2.31
N LEU A 11 -16.64 -4.79 -3.11
CA LEU A 11 -16.31 -4.74 -4.53
C LEU A 11 -17.31 -3.89 -5.32
N LEU A 12 -18.61 -4.03 -5.07
CA LEU A 12 -19.63 -3.23 -5.72
C LEU A 12 -19.57 -1.77 -5.30
N GLU A 13 -19.48 -1.50 -3.99
CA GLU A 13 -19.41 -0.14 -3.45
C GLU A 13 -18.21 0.63 -4.01
N ARG A 14 -17.03 0.01 -4.04
CA ARG A 14 -15.84 0.63 -4.60
C ARG A 14 -15.93 0.85 -6.11
N ALA A 15 -16.62 -0.03 -6.87
CA ALA A 15 -16.89 0.23 -8.30
C ALA A 15 -17.80 1.45 -8.49
N ILE A 16 -18.82 1.61 -7.64
CA ILE A 16 -19.72 2.77 -7.65
C ILE A 16 -18.96 4.06 -7.34
N ASN A 17 -18.08 4.04 -6.33
CA ASN A 17 -17.29 5.22 -5.99
C ASN A 17 -16.30 5.58 -7.11
N GLN A 18 -15.65 4.57 -7.69
CA GLN A 18 -14.73 4.77 -8.80
C GLN A 18 -15.41 5.36 -10.05
N VAL A 19 -16.60 4.87 -10.42
CA VAL A 19 -17.30 5.41 -11.60
C VAL A 19 -17.78 6.85 -11.39
N LYS A 20 -18.14 7.22 -10.15
CA LYS A 20 -18.47 8.61 -9.80
C LYS A 20 -17.28 9.55 -9.92
N LEU A 21 -16.08 9.08 -9.63
CA LEU A 21 -14.85 9.84 -9.88
C LEU A 21 -14.55 9.97 -11.39
N ALA A 22 -14.87 8.91 -12.16
CA ALA A 22 -14.56 8.87 -13.58
C ALA A 22 -15.48 9.76 -14.43
N THR A 23 -16.78 9.84 -14.11
CA THR A 23 -17.76 10.50 -14.98
C THR A 23 -19.00 10.98 -14.22
N ASP A 24 -19.58 12.08 -14.68
CA ASP A 24 -20.90 12.59 -14.23
C ASP A 24 -22.06 12.09 -15.10
N ASP A 25 -21.79 11.31 -16.16
CA ASP A 25 -22.82 10.76 -17.07
C ASP A 25 -23.63 9.64 -16.38
N PRO A 26 -24.93 9.86 -16.09
CA PRO A 26 -25.75 8.88 -15.38
C PRO A 26 -25.99 7.59 -16.19
N GLU A 27 -26.02 7.66 -17.52
CA GLU A 27 -26.24 6.48 -18.37
C GLU A 27 -25.01 5.58 -18.32
N LEU A 28 -23.82 6.16 -18.47
CA LEU A 28 -22.56 5.42 -18.35
C LEU A 28 -22.35 4.85 -16.94
N GLN A 29 -22.68 5.62 -15.89
CA GLN A 29 -22.62 5.13 -14.51
C GLN A 29 -23.50 3.88 -14.32
N MET A 30 -24.74 3.91 -14.83
CA MET A 30 -25.65 2.76 -14.73
C MET A 30 -25.15 1.56 -15.54
N GLN A 31 -24.57 1.78 -16.71
CA GLN A 31 -23.97 0.71 -17.52
C GLN A 31 -22.83 0.02 -16.78
N VAL A 32 -21.89 0.79 -16.19
CA VAL A 32 -20.78 0.24 -15.42
C VAL A 32 -21.26 -0.60 -14.23
N VAL A 33 -22.25 -0.10 -13.47
CA VAL A 33 -22.81 -0.86 -12.33
C VAL A 33 -23.50 -2.14 -12.80
N THR A 34 -24.22 -2.09 -13.92
CA THR A 34 -24.90 -3.26 -14.49
C THR A 34 -23.90 -4.33 -14.91
N GLU A 35 -22.81 -3.94 -15.58
CA GLU A 35 -21.74 -4.87 -15.96
C GLU A 35 -20.99 -5.40 -14.73
N MET A 36 -20.77 -4.57 -13.71
CA MET A 36 -20.15 -4.99 -12.46
C MET A 36 -20.98 -6.06 -11.73
N LEU A 37 -22.31 -5.94 -11.72
CA LEU A 37 -23.19 -6.94 -11.13
C LEU A 37 -23.11 -8.29 -11.87
N LYS A 38 -23.06 -8.27 -13.20
CA LYS A 38 -22.86 -9.49 -14.02
C LYS A 38 -21.50 -10.11 -13.73
N PHE A 39 -20.44 -9.29 -13.74
CA PHE A 39 -19.08 -9.71 -13.45
C PHE A 39 -18.96 -10.41 -12.09
N LEU A 40 -19.55 -9.83 -11.03
CA LEU A 40 -19.57 -10.49 -9.72
C LEU A 40 -20.36 -11.80 -9.75
N GLY A 41 -21.51 -11.84 -10.43
CA GLY A 41 -22.31 -13.05 -10.59
C GLY A 41 -21.54 -14.20 -11.23
N ASP A 42 -20.66 -13.89 -12.18
CA ASP A 42 -19.89 -14.90 -12.93
C ASP A 42 -18.57 -15.27 -12.25
N ASN A 43 -17.93 -14.34 -11.53
CA ASN A 43 -16.53 -14.48 -11.09
C ASN A 43 -16.34 -14.53 -9.56
N PHE A 44 -17.31 -14.09 -8.75
CA PHE A 44 -17.18 -14.11 -7.30
C PHE A 44 -17.49 -15.50 -6.74
N ASN A 45 -16.46 -16.23 -6.31
CA ASN A 45 -16.57 -17.56 -5.70
C ASN A 45 -15.58 -17.73 -4.53
N ASP A 46 -15.67 -18.86 -3.83
CA ASP A 46 -14.87 -19.19 -2.64
C ASP A 46 -13.36 -19.32 -2.91
N GLU A 47 -12.95 -19.51 -4.16
CA GLU A 47 -11.54 -19.54 -4.56
C GLU A 47 -10.99 -18.17 -4.98
N SER A 48 -11.85 -17.15 -5.07
CA SER A 48 -11.45 -15.81 -5.47
C SER A 48 -10.54 -15.16 -4.44
N VAL A 49 -9.50 -14.50 -4.95
CA VAL A 49 -8.57 -13.69 -4.15
C VAL A 49 -9.05 -12.23 -4.21
N PRO A 50 -9.28 -11.55 -3.07
CA PRO A 50 -9.85 -10.21 -3.05
C PRO A 50 -9.11 -9.19 -3.93
N SER A 51 -7.76 -9.21 -3.90
CA SER A 51 -6.92 -8.32 -4.71
C SER A 51 -7.02 -8.61 -6.22
N ASN A 52 -7.12 -9.88 -6.63
CA ASN A 52 -7.27 -10.26 -8.04
C ASN A 52 -8.62 -9.80 -8.61
N ILE A 53 -9.73 -10.14 -7.94
CA ILE A 53 -11.07 -9.72 -8.41
C ILE A 53 -11.25 -8.20 -8.29
N GLY A 54 -10.62 -7.57 -7.30
CA GLY A 54 -10.57 -6.12 -7.15
C GLY A 54 -9.81 -5.44 -8.30
N THR A 55 -8.76 -6.08 -8.82
CA THR A 55 -8.03 -5.62 -10.01
C THR A 55 -8.92 -5.63 -11.24
N ASP A 56 -9.63 -6.73 -11.47
CA ASP A 56 -10.50 -6.87 -12.64
C ASP A 56 -11.67 -5.88 -12.61
N ARG A 57 -12.24 -5.64 -11.42
CA ARG A 57 -13.20 -4.56 -11.20
C ARG A 57 -12.64 -3.21 -11.62
N ASP A 58 -11.45 -2.85 -11.13
CA ASP A 58 -10.87 -1.53 -11.39
C ASP A 58 -10.60 -1.32 -12.88
N LEU A 59 -9.94 -2.30 -13.50
CA LEU A 59 -9.64 -2.27 -14.94
C LEU A 59 -10.91 -2.27 -15.80
N MET A 60 -12.01 -2.88 -15.34
CA MET A 60 -13.31 -2.78 -16.01
C MET A 60 -13.82 -1.35 -16.01
N VAL A 61 -13.81 -0.66 -14.85
CA VAL A 61 -14.27 0.73 -14.76
C VAL A 61 -13.40 1.64 -15.63
N GLN A 62 -12.07 1.51 -15.57
CA GLN A 62 -11.16 2.28 -16.41
C GLN A 62 -11.44 2.07 -17.91
N ARG A 63 -11.65 0.81 -18.34
CA ARG A 63 -11.92 0.47 -19.74
C ARG A 63 -13.24 1.05 -20.25
N MET A 64 -14.29 0.99 -19.43
CA MET A 64 -15.62 1.48 -19.81
C MET A 64 -15.70 3.01 -19.82
N THR A 65 -14.96 3.66 -18.92
CA THR A 65 -14.96 5.13 -18.79
C THR A 65 -13.87 5.82 -19.60
N GLY A 66 -12.83 5.09 -20.01
CA GLY A 66 -11.68 5.61 -20.74
C GLY A 66 -10.75 6.49 -19.90
N LYS A 67 -10.80 6.41 -18.57
CA LYS A 67 -10.05 7.27 -17.64
C LYS A 67 -9.37 6.47 -16.54
N ASP A 68 -8.27 7.01 -16.03
CA ASP A 68 -7.75 6.71 -14.68
C ASP A 68 -8.45 7.65 -13.70
N PRO A 69 -9.41 7.16 -12.87
CA PRO A 69 -10.22 8.03 -12.01
C PRO A 69 -9.47 8.61 -10.82
N TYR A 70 -8.27 8.11 -10.53
CA TYR A 70 -7.50 8.49 -9.33
C TYR A 70 -6.29 9.38 -9.64
N LYS A 71 -6.02 9.66 -10.92
CA LYS A 71 -4.81 10.37 -11.35
C LYS A 71 -4.58 11.68 -10.59
N GLU A 72 -5.58 12.56 -10.55
CA GLU A 72 -5.48 13.85 -9.87
C GLU A 72 -5.39 13.68 -8.35
N LEU A 73 -6.16 12.75 -7.77
CA LEU A 73 -6.12 12.46 -6.33
C LEU A 73 -4.76 11.95 -5.87
N LYS A 74 -4.06 11.16 -6.71
CA LYS A 74 -2.70 10.68 -6.41
C LYS A 74 -1.71 11.84 -6.35
N HIS A 75 -1.78 12.76 -7.31
CA HIS A 75 -0.94 13.96 -7.34
C HIS A 75 -1.18 14.83 -6.09
N GLU A 76 -2.44 15.13 -5.76
CA GLU A 76 -2.79 15.90 -4.56
C GLU A 76 -2.30 15.23 -3.27
N SER A 77 -2.38 13.89 -3.21
CA SER A 77 -1.87 13.11 -2.08
C SER A 77 -0.34 13.18 -1.97
N ASN A 78 0.38 13.10 -3.09
CA ASN A 78 1.83 13.24 -3.13
C ASN A 78 2.27 14.64 -2.69
N GLU A 79 1.65 15.70 -3.22
CA GLU A 79 1.96 17.08 -2.84
C GLU A 79 1.74 17.33 -1.34
N MET A 80 0.60 16.87 -0.80
CA MET A 80 0.30 17.03 0.62
C MET A 80 1.31 16.29 1.50
N ALA A 81 1.65 15.05 1.14
CA ALA A 81 2.60 14.25 1.90
C ALA A 81 4.03 14.82 1.81
N LEU A 82 4.44 15.37 0.66
CA LEU A 82 5.71 16.08 0.51
C LEU A 82 5.78 17.34 1.39
N GLY A 83 4.65 18.03 1.56
CA GLY A 83 4.54 19.22 2.42
C GLY A 83 4.86 18.95 3.89
N ILE A 84 4.59 17.74 4.40
CA ILE A 84 4.83 17.36 5.81
C ILE A 84 6.11 16.52 6.02
N LEU A 85 6.79 16.13 4.93
CA LEU A 85 7.99 15.30 4.99
C LEU A 85 9.11 15.92 5.86
N PRO A 86 9.40 17.24 5.81
CA PRO A 86 10.43 17.85 6.67
C PRO A 86 10.15 17.67 8.17
N GLU A 87 8.91 17.88 8.59
CA GLU A 87 8.46 17.76 9.98
C GLU A 87 8.59 16.31 10.46
N LEU A 88 8.18 15.34 9.64
CA LEU A 88 8.31 13.93 9.95
C LEU A 88 9.77 13.49 10.08
N ARG A 89 10.69 14.04 9.25
CA ARG A 89 12.13 13.79 9.39
C ARG A 89 12.67 14.31 10.72
N VAL A 90 12.27 15.51 11.14
CA VAL A 90 12.64 16.07 12.44
C VAL A 90 12.14 15.19 13.59
N LEU A 91 10.96 14.58 13.48
CA LEU A 91 10.45 13.64 14.49
C LEU A 91 11.33 12.38 14.59
N VAL A 92 11.73 11.81 13.45
CA VAL A 92 12.64 10.66 13.42
C VAL A 92 14.00 11.03 14.00
N GLU A 93 14.60 12.15 13.60
CA GLU A 93 15.91 12.57 14.11
C GLU A 93 15.91 12.79 15.63
N ASN A 94 14.82 13.35 16.17
CA ASN A 94 14.66 13.58 17.61
C ASN A 94 14.29 12.33 18.43
N ALA A 95 13.98 11.20 17.78
CA ALA A 95 13.63 9.97 18.49
C ALA A 95 14.82 9.35 19.26
N GLY A 96 16.06 9.81 19.01
CA GLY A 96 17.23 9.44 19.79
C GLY A 96 18.13 8.44 19.06
N ASP A 97 18.30 7.25 19.64
CA ASP A 97 19.19 6.21 19.10
C ASP A 97 18.63 5.53 17.85
N SER A 98 19.48 4.76 17.14
CA SER A 98 19.10 4.08 15.89
C SER A 98 17.87 3.16 16.01
N HIS A 99 17.63 2.49 17.14
CA HIS A 99 16.44 1.66 17.30
C HIS A 99 15.19 2.53 17.43
N SER A 100 15.27 3.60 18.22
CA SER A 100 14.17 4.54 18.41
C SER A 100 13.80 5.28 17.12
N ARG A 101 14.79 5.65 16.31
CA ARG A 101 14.59 6.26 14.98
C ARG A 101 13.92 5.28 14.01
N PHE A 102 14.40 4.05 13.93
CA PHE A 102 13.79 3.01 13.10
C PHE A 102 12.33 2.74 13.50
N ARG A 103 12.06 2.65 14.82
CA ARG A 103 10.69 2.48 15.32
C ARG A 103 9.80 3.64 14.92
N MET A 104 10.26 4.87 15.09
CA MET A 104 9.53 6.07 14.66
C MET A 104 9.21 6.02 13.17
N ALA A 105 10.20 5.67 12.33
CA ALA A 105 10.00 5.56 10.89
C ALA A 105 9.01 4.45 10.50
N ALA A 106 9.05 3.29 11.17
CA ALA A 106 8.10 2.20 10.95
C ALA A 106 6.67 2.59 11.36
N LEU A 107 6.52 3.31 12.47
CA LEU A 107 5.23 3.85 12.90
C LEU A 107 4.70 4.90 11.92
N ILE A 108 5.55 5.77 11.38
CA ILE A 108 5.15 6.74 10.33
C ILE A 108 4.69 6.00 9.06
N ALA A 109 5.43 4.98 8.62
CA ALA A 109 5.03 4.16 7.48
C ALA A 109 3.69 3.43 7.72
N ALA A 110 3.40 3.01 8.95
CA ALA A 110 2.09 2.44 9.32
C ALA A 110 0.99 3.52 9.42
N ALA A 111 1.33 4.72 9.89
CA ALA A 111 0.43 5.86 10.03
C ALA A 111 -0.09 6.37 8.70
N ALA A 112 0.71 6.28 7.63
CA ALA A 112 0.36 6.70 6.28
C ALA A 112 -0.98 6.12 5.79
N ASN A 113 -1.29 4.90 6.22
CA ASN A 113 -2.53 4.23 5.88
C ASN A 113 -3.76 4.71 6.67
N ALA A 114 -3.55 5.47 7.75
CA ALA A 114 -4.56 6.06 8.62
C ALA A 114 -4.70 7.59 8.42
N ILE A 115 -3.67 8.25 7.89
CA ILE A 115 -3.72 9.66 7.51
C ILE A 115 -4.51 9.74 6.20
N GLU A 116 -5.82 9.97 6.32
CA GLU A 116 -6.60 10.46 5.18
C GLU A 116 -6.07 11.86 4.86
N PHE A 117 -5.22 11.95 3.83
CA PHE A 117 -4.81 13.22 3.20
C PHE A 117 -6.02 13.81 2.47
N ASP A 118 -7.07 14.13 3.22
CA ASP A 118 -8.28 14.73 2.69
C ASP A 118 -7.99 16.20 2.34
N VAL A 119 -8.45 16.61 1.16
CA VAL A 119 -8.04 17.76 0.31
C VAL A 119 -8.39 19.13 0.93
N SER A 120 -8.40 19.23 2.26
CA SER A 120 -8.76 20.45 2.99
C SER A 120 -7.63 21.48 3.10
N GLY A 121 -6.47 21.27 2.46
CA GLY A 121 -5.35 22.23 2.46
C GLY A 121 -4.89 22.60 3.87
N ARG A 122 -4.92 21.63 4.79
CA ARG A 122 -4.66 21.85 6.21
C ARG A 122 -3.16 21.69 6.49
N ASP A 123 -2.52 22.72 7.03
CA ASP A 123 -1.16 22.62 7.57
C ASP A 123 -1.17 21.71 8.80
N PHE A 124 -0.33 20.68 8.82
CA PHE A 124 -0.13 19.82 9.99
C PHE A 124 0.96 20.41 10.89
N SER A 125 0.63 20.70 12.14
CA SER A 125 1.64 21.05 13.14
C SER A 125 2.42 19.81 13.60
N LEU A 126 3.67 20.01 14.04
CA LEU A 126 4.49 18.93 14.62
C LEU A 126 3.80 18.20 15.78
N ASP A 127 3.02 18.91 16.60
CA ASP A 127 2.33 18.30 17.74
C ASP A 127 1.11 17.48 17.30
N GLU A 128 0.43 17.86 16.22
CA GLU A 128 -0.61 17.02 15.61
C GLU A 128 -0.01 15.75 15.01
N LEU A 129 1.11 15.85 14.29
CA LEU A 129 1.81 14.67 13.75
C LEU A 129 2.25 13.73 14.87
N LYS A 130 2.81 14.24 15.98
CA LYS A 130 3.11 13.44 17.16
C LYS A 130 1.87 12.77 17.74
N HIS A 131 0.74 13.48 17.79
CA HIS A 131 -0.50 12.90 18.29
C HIS A 131 -1.00 11.77 17.39
N ILE A 132 -0.95 11.95 16.07
CA ILE A 132 -1.28 10.91 15.08
C ILE A 132 -0.37 9.69 15.28
N ILE A 133 0.94 9.89 15.38
CA ILE A 133 1.90 8.79 15.55
C ILE A 133 1.70 8.07 16.89
N SER A 134 1.44 8.81 17.97
CA SER A 134 1.12 8.23 19.29
C SER A 134 -0.15 7.38 19.24
N ASN A 135 -1.19 7.85 18.54
CA ASN A 135 -2.40 7.06 18.31
C ASN A 135 -2.07 5.80 17.51
N VAL A 136 -1.21 5.90 16.49
CA VAL A 136 -0.79 4.77 15.66
C VAL A 136 -0.06 3.71 16.48
N GLU A 137 0.82 4.12 17.39
CA GLU A 137 1.50 3.24 18.33
C GLU A 137 0.52 2.57 19.30
N SER A 138 -0.45 3.33 19.83
CA SER A 138 -1.49 2.76 20.71
C SER A 138 -2.42 1.78 19.99
N ASP A 139 -2.57 1.93 18.67
CA ASP A 139 -3.37 1.07 17.79
C ASP A 139 -2.56 -0.09 17.19
N LEU A 140 -1.27 -0.19 17.48
CA LEU A 140 -0.40 -1.25 16.98
C LEU A 140 -0.73 -2.57 17.69
N ALA A 141 -1.58 -3.39 17.06
CA ALA A 141 -2.06 -4.64 17.64
C ALA A 141 -1.06 -5.79 17.51
N ILE A 142 -0.21 -5.75 16.48
CA ILE A 142 0.92 -6.66 16.30
C ILE A 142 2.15 -5.79 16.11
N ASP A 143 3.08 -5.87 17.07
CA ASP A 143 4.30 -5.07 17.10
C ASP A 143 5.51 -6.01 16.99
N GLN A 144 5.98 -6.20 15.76
CA GLN A 144 7.23 -6.91 15.48
C GLN A 144 8.27 -5.97 14.85
N VAL A 145 8.23 -4.68 15.22
CA VAL A 145 9.13 -3.66 14.67
C VAL A 145 10.60 -3.94 15.02
N ARG A 146 10.84 -4.50 16.21
CA ARG A 146 12.19 -4.86 16.64
C ARG A 146 12.74 -6.00 15.79
N GLU A 147 11.97 -7.07 15.64
CA GLU A 147 12.31 -8.25 14.84
C GLU A 147 12.49 -7.87 13.36
N PHE A 148 11.65 -6.94 12.86
CA PHE A 148 11.83 -6.39 11.52
C PHE A 148 13.19 -5.70 11.37
N ARG A 149 13.58 -4.87 12.35
CA ARG A 149 14.92 -4.25 12.35
C ARG A 149 16.05 -5.28 12.36
N GLU A 150 15.91 -6.34 13.16
CA GLU A 150 16.88 -7.44 13.22
C GLU A 150 16.97 -8.20 11.88
N LEU A 151 15.87 -8.36 11.14
CA LEU A 151 15.90 -8.90 9.77
C LEU A 151 16.67 -7.99 8.82
N CYS A 152 16.47 -6.67 8.90
CA CYS A 152 17.21 -5.70 8.07
C CYS A 152 18.72 -5.79 8.31
N GLU A 153 19.19 -6.08 9.53
CA GLU A 153 20.62 -6.21 9.84
C GLU A 153 21.28 -7.45 9.20
N ASN A 154 20.48 -8.45 8.82
CA ASN A 154 20.96 -9.74 8.32
C ASN A 154 20.62 -9.98 6.84
N THR A 155 20.20 -8.93 6.12
CA THR A 155 19.77 -9.00 4.73
C THR A 155 20.67 -8.12 3.86
N GLU A 156 21.01 -8.56 2.64
CA GLU A 156 21.78 -7.73 1.71
C GLU A 156 20.87 -6.85 0.85
N GLU A 157 19.72 -7.37 0.41
CA GLU A 157 18.75 -6.66 -0.41
C GLU A 157 17.30 -6.88 0.06
N ILE A 158 16.56 -5.78 0.17
CA ILE A 158 15.14 -5.77 0.53
C ILE A 158 14.30 -5.35 -0.67
N LEU A 159 13.26 -6.14 -0.95
CA LEU A 159 12.23 -5.77 -1.91
C LEU A 159 11.08 -5.08 -1.18
N TYR A 160 10.92 -3.77 -1.41
CA TYR A 160 9.94 -2.94 -0.73
C TYR A 160 8.73 -2.70 -1.64
N LEU A 161 7.65 -3.44 -1.41
CA LEU A 161 6.40 -3.34 -2.17
C LEU A 161 5.56 -2.17 -1.65
N MET A 162 5.50 -1.11 -2.46
CA MET A 162 4.70 0.07 -2.19
C MET A 162 3.20 -0.23 -2.33
N ASP A 163 2.37 0.65 -1.76
CA ASP A 163 0.91 0.62 -1.87
C ASP A 163 0.43 1.90 -2.56
N ASN A 164 0.04 2.94 -1.81
CA ASN A 164 -0.63 4.13 -2.35
C ASN A 164 0.31 5.29 -2.68
N ALA A 165 -0.11 6.15 -3.62
CA ALA A 165 0.40 7.52 -3.70
C ALA A 165 0.09 8.30 -2.41
N GLY A 166 0.90 9.31 -2.09
CA GLY A 166 0.96 9.97 -0.78
C GLY A 166 1.68 9.13 0.27
N GLU A 167 1.28 7.86 0.46
CA GLU A 167 1.96 6.92 1.39
C GLU A 167 3.41 6.68 0.99
N ILE A 168 3.70 6.64 -0.31
CA ILE A 168 5.06 6.52 -0.87
C ILE A 168 6.05 7.56 -0.30
N VAL A 169 5.57 8.76 0.05
CA VAL A 169 6.40 9.82 0.64
C VAL A 169 6.76 9.51 2.10
N LEU A 170 5.86 8.89 2.84
CA LEU A 170 6.11 8.48 4.22
C LEU A 170 7.01 7.25 4.25
N ASP A 171 6.88 6.37 3.26
CA ASP A 171 7.76 5.21 3.07
C ASP A 171 9.23 5.59 2.84
N ILE A 172 9.50 6.74 2.21
CA ILE A 172 10.86 7.28 2.07
C ILE A 172 11.60 7.34 3.41
N ILE A 173 10.90 7.68 4.50
CA ILE A 173 11.50 7.82 5.83
C ILE A 173 11.96 6.46 6.35
N LEU A 174 11.12 5.42 6.20
CA LEU A 174 11.48 4.07 6.60
C LEU A 174 12.57 3.49 5.70
N ILE A 175 12.51 3.72 4.39
CA ILE A 175 13.56 3.32 3.44
C ILE A 175 14.92 3.93 3.82
N ASP A 176 14.94 5.22 4.19
CA ASP A 176 16.17 5.90 4.63
C ASP A 176 16.75 5.29 5.91
N GLU A 177 15.91 4.96 6.91
CA GLU A 177 16.37 4.28 8.12
C GLU A 177 16.80 2.83 7.87
N ILE A 178 16.16 2.12 6.94
CA ILE A 178 16.59 0.78 6.50
C ILE A 178 17.98 0.84 5.86
N ARG A 179 18.22 1.78 4.93
CA ARG A 179 19.53 1.89 4.26
C ARG A 179 20.65 2.28 5.21
N LYS A 180 20.36 3.05 6.26
CA LYS A 180 21.32 3.35 7.33
C LYS A 180 21.74 2.11 8.13
N ILE A 181 20.93 1.06 8.13
CA ILE A 181 21.29 -0.23 8.76
C ILE A 181 22.27 -1.01 7.87
N GLY A 182 22.14 -0.94 6.54
CA GLY A 182 23.03 -1.62 5.61
C GLY A 182 22.41 -2.18 4.32
N PRO A 183 21.19 -2.76 4.31
CA PRO A 183 20.66 -3.41 3.12
C PRO A 183 20.40 -2.43 1.98
N ARG A 184 20.58 -2.93 0.75
CA ARG A 184 20.10 -2.27 -0.46
C ARG A 184 18.58 -2.33 -0.50
N VAL A 185 17.91 -1.25 -0.89
CA VAL A 185 16.44 -1.22 -0.99
C VAL A 185 16.02 -1.05 -2.44
N VAL A 186 15.26 -2.04 -2.94
CA VAL A 186 14.58 -1.99 -4.23
C VAL A 186 13.12 -1.66 -3.98
N ALA A 187 12.70 -0.44 -4.31
CA ALA A 187 11.31 -0.04 -4.20
C ALA A 187 10.51 -0.51 -5.42
N VAL A 188 9.34 -1.08 -5.19
CA VAL A 188 8.47 -1.64 -6.23
C VAL A 188 7.14 -0.91 -6.24
N VAL A 189 6.82 -0.29 -7.37
CA VAL A 189 5.53 0.35 -7.65
C VAL A 189 4.72 -0.46 -8.66
N LYS A 190 3.48 -0.07 -8.95
CA LYS A 190 2.64 -0.75 -9.94
C LYS A 190 3.06 -0.40 -11.36
N GLY A 191 2.96 -1.37 -12.28
CA GLY A 191 3.30 -1.18 -13.70
C GLY A 191 2.25 -0.42 -14.51
N GLY A 192 1.24 0.15 -13.86
CA GLY A 192 0.22 1.00 -14.49
C GLY A 192 -0.83 1.46 -13.48
N PRO A 193 -1.74 2.37 -13.87
CA PRO A 193 -2.80 2.88 -13.01
C PRO A 193 -3.72 1.78 -12.49
N ILE A 194 -3.88 1.71 -11.17
CA ILE A 194 -4.75 0.77 -10.49
C ILE A 194 -5.15 1.39 -9.15
N LEU A 195 -6.41 1.79 -9.01
CA LEU A 195 -6.86 2.61 -7.89
C LEU A 195 -5.92 3.82 -7.65
N ASN A 196 -5.66 4.14 -6.38
CA ASN A 196 -4.71 5.14 -5.95
C ASN A 196 -3.31 4.56 -5.68
N ASP A 197 -3.01 3.35 -6.17
CA ASP A 197 -1.69 2.73 -5.99
C ASP A 197 -0.60 3.54 -6.73
N ALA A 198 0.58 3.59 -6.12
CA ALA A 198 1.73 4.28 -6.66
C ALA A 198 2.27 3.57 -7.92
N THR A 199 2.65 4.35 -8.91
CA THR A 199 3.28 3.96 -10.17
C THR A 199 4.65 4.63 -10.33
N LEU A 200 5.36 4.37 -11.42
CA LEU A 200 6.64 5.06 -11.69
C LEU A 200 6.46 6.58 -11.80
N MET A 201 5.32 7.07 -12.28
CA MET A 201 5.04 8.50 -12.30
C MET A 201 5.01 9.11 -10.89
N ASP A 202 4.38 8.40 -9.94
CA ASP A 202 4.30 8.84 -8.55
C ASP A 202 5.68 8.75 -7.87
N ALA A 203 6.48 7.72 -8.19
CA ALA A 203 7.84 7.59 -7.71
C ALA A 203 8.77 8.70 -8.21
N ASP A 204 8.63 9.11 -9.47
CA ASP A 204 9.37 10.23 -10.05
C ASP A 204 8.98 11.55 -9.40
N GLU A 205 7.68 11.77 -9.18
CA GLU A 205 7.13 12.98 -8.55
C GLU A 205 7.70 13.23 -7.15
N VAL A 206 7.84 12.17 -6.35
CA VAL A 206 8.36 12.25 -4.98
C VAL A 206 9.88 12.04 -4.89
N GLU A 207 10.54 11.96 -6.05
CA GLU A 207 11.98 11.73 -6.20
C GLU A 207 12.48 10.48 -5.44
N LEU A 208 11.71 9.41 -5.46
CA LEU A 208 11.98 8.17 -4.71
C LEU A 208 13.38 7.59 -5.00
N SER A 209 13.88 7.77 -6.22
CA SER A 209 15.22 7.31 -6.63
C SER A 209 16.38 7.99 -5.89
N LYS A 210 16.14 9.06 -5.11
CA LYS A 210 17.13 9.64 -4.19
C LYS A 210 17.28 8.82 -2.91
N TYR A 211 16.25 8.05 -2.57
CA TYR A 211 16.11 7.38 -1.29
C TYR A 211 16.18 5.86 -1.40
N ALA A 212 15.64 5.25 -2.44
CA ALA A 212 15.85 3.84 -2.76
C ALA A 212 17.07 3.66 -3.67
N ASP A 213 17.72 2.50 -3.62
CA ASP A 213 18.86 2.18 -4.48
C ASP A 213 18.43 1.79 -5.90
N GLU A 214 17.20 1.31 -6.05
CA GLU A 214 16.56 1.01 -7.33
C GLU A 214 15.04 1.19 -7.20
N VAL A 215 14.38 1.68 -8.26
CA VAL A 215 12.92 1.74 -8.35
C VAL A 215 12.50 0.93 -9.58
N ILE A 216 11.66 -0.07 -9.38
CA ILE A 216 11.13 -0.94 -10.45
C ILE A 216 9.60 -0.99 -10.36
N ASP A 217 8.97 -1.54 -11.39
CA ASP A 217 7.54 -1.81 -11.37
C ASP A 217 7.21 -3.30 -11.44
N THR A 218 5.96 -3.64 -11.13
CA THR A 218 5.44 -5.01 -11.22
C THR A 218 5.20 -5.50 -12.66
N GLY A 219 5.30 -4.61 -13.66
CA GLY A 219 4.99 -4.85 -15.07
C GLY A 219 3.50 -4.87 -15.41
N THR A 220 2.62 -4.63 -14.44
CA THR A 220 1.17 -4.69 -14.65
C THR A 220 0.41 -3.77 -13.69
N PRO A 221 -0.74 -3.20 -14.10
CA PRO A 221 -1.70 -2.65 -13.17
C PRO A 221 -2.40 -3.79 -12.42
N ALA A 222 -2.03 -4.02 -11.17
CA ALA A 222 -2.66 -5.01 -10.30
C ALA A 222 -2.60 -4.59 -8.84
N ILE A 223 -3.70 -4.80 -8.11
CA ILE A 223 -3.75 -4.64 -6.66
C ILE A 223 -2.88 -5.75 -6.05
N GLY A 224 -1.96 -5.37 -5.17
CA GLY A 224 -1.03 -6.33 -4.59
C GLY A 224 -0.02 -6.87 -5.62
N VAL A 225 0.32 -8.16 -5.50
CA VAL A 225 1.21 -8.89 -6.41
C VAL A 225 0.43 -9.98 -7.14
N ASN A 226 0.38 -9.89 -8.47
CA ASN A 226 -0.19 -10.94 -9.32
C ASN A 226 0.89 -11.48 -10.27
N LEU A 227 1.57 -12.56 -9.86
CA LEU A 227 2.68 -13.13 -10.62
C LEU A 227 2.26 -13.68 -11.99
N GLU A 228 0.98 -13.96 -12.25
CA GLU A 228 0.56 -14.36 -13.60
C GLU A 228 0.65 -13.18 -14.57
N ARG A 229 0.23 -12.00 -14.12
CA ARG A 229 0.19 -10.74 -14.90
C ARG A 229 1.51 -9.98 -14.92
N SER A 230 2.35 -10.15 -13.90
CA SER A 230 3.58 -9.40 -13.75
C SER A 230 4.60 -9.64 -14.87
N SER A 231 5.54 -8.71 -15.03
CA SER A 231 6.69 -8.89 -15.92
C SER A 231 7.60 -10.04 -15.46
N ASN A 232 8.29 -10.69 -16.39
CA ASN A 232 9.26 -11.74 -16.05
C ASN A 232 10.43 -11.20 -15.21
N GLU A 233 10.79 -9.94 -15.43
CA GLU A 233 11.83 -9.26 -14.65
C GLU A 233 11.42 -9.14 -13.17
N PHE A 234 10.21 -8.62 -12.91
CA PHE A 234 9.70 -8.51 -11.55
C PHE A 234 9.55 -9.90 -10.90
N LYS A 235 8.97 -10.89 -11.61
CA LYS A 235 8.83 -12.25 -11.07
C LYS A 235 10.16 -12.83 -10.61
N LYS A 236 11.22 -12.65 -11.41
CA LYS A 236 12.55 -13.15 -11.07
C LYS A 236 13.09 -12.50 -9.79
N ARG A 237 13.00 -11.17 -9.69
CA ARG A 237 13.44 -10.42 -8.50
C ARG A 237 12.64 -10.80 -7.25
N PHE A 238 11.32 -10.86 -7.39
CA PHE A 238 10.40 -11.21 -6.31
C PHE A 238 10.66 -12.61 -5.75
N LEU A 239 10.85 -13.61 -6.62
CA LEU A 239 11.11 -14.99 -6.19
C LEU A 239 12.51 -15.21 -5.61
N SER A 240 13.46 -14.28 -5.85
CA SER A 240 14.81 -14.34 -5.31
C SER A 240 15.05 -13.38 -4.15
N ALA A 241 14.02 -12.68 -3.65
CA ALA A 241 14.17 -11.73 -2.58
C ALA A 241 14.61 -12.42 -1.27
N GLU A 242 15.46 -11.74 -0.49
CA GLU A 242 15.92 -12.22 0.83
C GLU A 242 15.00 -11.75 1.96
N LEU A 243 14.38 -10.58 1.78
CA LEU A 243 13.34 -10.02 2.63
C LEU A 243 12.39 -9.19 1.79
N ILE A 244 11.10 -9.34 2.04
CA ILE A 244 10.06 -8.51 1.40
C ILE A 244 9.42 -7.64 2.48
N VAL A 245 9.32 -6.34 2.24
CA VAL A 245 8.49 -5.43 3.02
C VAL A 245 7.26 -5.08 2.19
N ALA A 246 6.07 -5.37 2.70
CA ALA A 246 4.81 -5.25 1.99
C ALA A 246 3.88 -4.25 2.67
N LYS A 247 3.62 -3.12 2.01
CA LYS A 247 2.67 -2.10 2.47
C LYS A 247 1.24 -2.45 2.09
N GLY A 248 0.30 -2.16 2.99
CA GLY A 248 -1.13 -2.17 2.67
C GLY A 248 -1.78 -3.55 2.55
N MET A 249 -3.12 -3.54 2.53
CA MET A 249 -3.93 -4.77 2.50
C MET A 249 -3.88 -5.49 1.16
N GLY A 250 -3.73 -4.78 0.04
CA GLY A 250 -3.69 -5.43 -1.29
C GLY A 250 -2.47 -6.34 -1.44
N ASN A 251 -1.30 -5.88 -1.00
CA ASN A 251 -0.11 -6.72 -0.94
C ASN A 251 -0.30 -7.86 0.06
N PHE A 252 -0.86 -7.63 1.26
CA PHE A 252 -1.15 -8.72 2.19
C PHE A 252 -2.06 -9.80 1.59
N GLU A 253 -3.21 -9.42 1.05
CA GLU A 253 -4.20 -10.31 0.46
C GLU A 253 -3.59 -11.17 -0.66
N SER A 254 -2.83 -10.57 -1.57
CA SER A 254 -2.18 -11.31 -2.66
C SER A 254 -1.05 -12.22 -2.17
N LEU A 255 -0.22 -11.75 -1.23
CA LEU A 255 0.95 -12.49 -0.78
C LEU A 255 0.59 -13.77 0.00
N THR A 256 -0.59 -13.81 0.59
CA THR A 256 -1.11 -15.03 1.23
C THR A 256 -1.38 -16.19 0.26
N GLU A 257 -1.34 -15.96 -1.05
CA GLU A 257 -1.44 -17.00 -2.07
C GLU A 257 -0.10 -17.64 -2.42
N PHE A 258 1.00 -17.14 -1.86
CA PHE A 258 2.35 -17.64 -2.12
C PHE A 258 2.99 -18.22 -0.85
N GLU A 259 3.65 -19.37 -1.04
CA GLU A 259 4.64 -19.91 -0.12
C GLU A 259 6.02 -19.37 -0.56
N LEU A 260 6.51 -18.34 0.13
CA LEU A 260 7.77 -17.68 -0.18
C LEU A 260 8.89 -18.28 0.66
N ALA A 261 10.10 -18.35 0.08
CA ALA A 261 11.28 -18.88 0.78
C ALA A 261 11.91 -17.86 1.75
N CYS A 262 11.50 -16.59 1.67
CA CYS A 262 11.99 -15.50 2.50
C CYS A 262 10.91 -14.99 3.46
N PRO A 263 11.30 -14.37 4.58
CA PRO A 263 10.36 -13.64 5.44
C PRO A 263 9.67 -12.50 4.70
N VAL A 264 8.42 -12.21 5.08
CA VAL A 264 7.65 -11.06 4.61
C VAL A 264 7.21 -10.21 5.80
N VAL A 265 7.61 -8.95 5.81
CA VAL A 265 7.17 -7.95 6.78
C VAL A 265 5.97 -7.21 6.21
N HIS A 266 4.80 -7.38 6.80
CA HIS A 266 3.59 -6.65 6.46
C HIS A 266 3.43 -5.43 7.35
N ILE A 267 3.30 -4.25 6.74
CA ILE A 267 3.00 -2.99 7.43
C ILE A 267 1.68 -2.45 6.88
N MET A 268 0.62 -2.57 7.66
CA MET A 268 -0.73 -2.19 7.21
C MET A 268 -1.68 -1.87 8.37
N ARG A 269 -2.84 -1.30 8.04
CA ARG A 269 -3.98 -1.16 8.96
C ARG A 269 -5.13 -2.06 8.50
N THR A 270 -5.79 -2.75 9.43
CA THR A 270 -6.90 -3.68 9.15
C THR A 270 -8.21 -2.93 8.86
N LYS A 271 -8.38 -2.42 7.63
CA LYS A 271 -9.54 -1.57 7.27
C LYS A 271 -10.86 -2.34 7.04
N CYS A 272 -10.82 -3.68 6.97
CA CYS A 272 -12.01 -4.53 6.79
C CYS A 272 -11.99 -5.75 7.72
N ASN A 273 -13.17 -6.31 8.03
CA ASN A 273 -13.27 -7.47 8.91
C ASN A 273 -12.59 -8.73 8.35
N PRO A 274 -12.67 -9.05 7.03
CA PRO A 274 -12.04 -10.26 6.50
C PRO A 274 -10.53 -10.29 6.75
N VAL A 275 -9.84 -9.18 6.49
CA VAL A 275 -8.40 -9.05 6.76
C VAL A 275 -8.14 -9.09 8.27
N ALA A 276 -8.90 -8.35 9.08
CA ALA A 276 -8.75 -8.34 10.53
C ALA A 276 -8.87 -9.75 11.15
N GLN A 277 -9.88 -10.51 10.73
CA GLN A 277 -10.09 -11.90 11.16
C GLN A 277 -8.97 -12.83 10.70
N HIS A 278 -8.50 -12.68 9.46
CA HIS A 278 -7.40 -13.50 8.93
C HIS A 278 -6.08 -13.25 9.66
N VAL A 279 -5.80 -11.99 10.01
CA VAL A 279 -4.63 -11.59 10.81
C VAL A 279 -4.79 -12.00 12.28
N GLY A 280 -6.01 -12.12 12.78
CA GLY A 280 -6.29 -12.42 14.20
C GLY A 280 -6.26 -11.19 15.11
N CYS A 281 -6.58 -9.99 14.58
CA CYS A 281 -6.67 -8.76 15.36
C CYS A 281 -7.99 -8.00 15.10
N PRO A 282 -8.37 -7.02 15.94
CA PRO A 282 -9.54 -6.19 15.68
C PRO A 282 -9.40 -5.36 14.38
N ARG A 283 -10.54 -4.99 13.79
CA ARG A 283 -10.58 -4.00 12.70
C ARG A 283 -10.07 -2.65 13.21
N ASN A 284 -9.52 -1.85 12.29
CA ASN A 284 -8.93 -0.53 12.52
C ASN A 284 -7.73 -0.58 13.47
N LYS A 285 -6.89 -1.59 13.32
CA LYS A 285 -5.63 -1.70 14.04
C LYS A 285 -4.45 -1.70 13.09
N ASN A 286 -3.36 -1.08 13.52
CA ASN A 286 -2.10 -1.12 12.79
C ASN A 286 -1.39 -2.42 13.13
N ILE A 287 -0.64 -2.95 12.17
CA ILE A 287 0.22 -4.10 12.37
C ILE A 287 1.58 -3.86 11.71
N VAL A 288 2.61 -4.36 12.39
CA VAL A 288 3.89 -4.70 11.79
C VAL A 288 4.09 -6.17 12.09
N MET A 289 3.88 -7.02 11.09
CA MET A 289 3.79 -8.47 11.24
C MET A 289 4.76 -9.18 10.30
N ILE A 290 5.50 -10.16 10.80
CA ILE A 290 6.42 -10.99 10.03
C ILE A 290 5.72 -12.33 9.77
N ARG A 291 5.70 -12.75 8.50
CA ARG A 291 5.23 -14.07 8.05
C ARG A 291 6.37 -14.86 7.42
#